data_AF-E7N7Q1-F1
#
_entry.id   AF-E7N7Q1-F1
#
_cell.length_a   1.000
_cell.length_b   1.000
_cell.length_c   1.000
_cell.angle_alpha   90.00
_cell.angle_beta   90.00
_cell.angle_gamma   90.00
#
_symmetry.space_group_name_H-M   'P 1'
#
loop_
_entity.id
_entity.type
_entity.pdbx_description
1 polymer ?
#
loop_
_entity_poly.entity_id
_entity_poly.type
_entity_poly.pdbx_seq_one_letter_code
_entity_poly.pdbx_strand_id
1 'polypeptide(L)'
;MSTTLAYILGIVILIIGIGVSVALHELGHMIPAKRFGVKVPEYFIGFGPRIWSVKRGETEYGIKAIWLGGYVKLVGMLPPAKPGRPDRKRKDGSLGMVGEARAEALEEIQPG
;
A
#
# COMPACT_ATOMS: atom_id res chain seq x y z
N MET A 1 -4.94 21.94 33.98
CA MET A 1 -4.17 20.79 33.45
C MET A 1 -2.69 21.11 33.60
N SER A 2 -1.86 20.16 34.06
CA SER A 2 -0.40 20.42 34.13
C SER A 2 0.15 20.65 32.72
N THR A 3 1.13 21.53 32.58
CA THR A 3 1.76 21.86 31.28
C THR A 3 2.25 20.61 30.55
N THR A 4 2.80 19.64 31.28
CA THR A 4 3.19 18.32 30.76
C THR A 4 2.02 17.57 30.11
N LEU A 5 0.85 17.54 30.74
CA LEU A 5 -0.34 16.90 30.16
C LEU A 5 -0.80 17.61 28.89
N ALA A 6 -0.73 18.94 28.86
CA ALA A 6 -1.07 19.72 27.66
C ALA A 6 -0.10 19.44 26.49
N TYR A 7 1.20 19.33 26.75
CA TYR A 7 2.18 18.94 25.74
C TYR A 7 1.97 17.53 25.21
N ILE A 8 1.77 16.55 26.10
CA ILE A 8 1.49 15.16 25.70
C ILE A 8 0.24 15.11 24.81
N LEU A 9 -0.82 15.80 25.23
CA LEU A 9 -2.05 15.88 24.44
C LEU A 9 -1.81 16.51 23.06
N GLY A 10 -1.06 17.61 22.99
CA GLY A 10 -0.73 18.27 21.73
C GLY A 10 0.04 17.36 20.76
N ILE A 11 1.01 16.60 21.27
CA ILE A 11 1.79 15.63 20.47
C ILE A 11 0.88 14.52 19.94
N VAL A 12 -0.01 13.97 20.79
CA VAL A 12 -0.95 12.92 20.38
C VAL A 12 -1.89 13.43 19.28
N ILE A 13 -2.44 14.63 19.44
CA ILE A 13 -3.29 15.27 18.43
C ILE A 13 -2.53 15.45 17.11
N LEU A 14 -1.28 15.91 17.16
CA LEU A 14 -0.46 16.09 15.97
C LEU A 14 -0.24 14.77 15.22
N ILE A 15 0.15 13.70 15.94
CA ILE A 15 0.37 12.37 15.34
C ILE A 15 -0.91 11.86 14.68
N ILE A 16 -2.05 11.96 15.37
CA ILE A 16 -3.35 11.55 14.82
C ILE A 16 -3.71 12.40 13.60
N GLY A 17 -3.51 13.72 13.66
CA GLY A 17 -3.79 14.64 12.56
C GLY A 17 -2.97 14.31 11.31
N ILE A 18 -1.68 14.01 11.48
CA ILE A 18 -0.82 13.54 10.37
C ILE A 18 -1.33 12.21 9.83
N GLY A 19 -1.66 11.25 10.70
CA GLY A 19 -2.22 9.95 10.29
C GLY A 19 -3.51 10.09 9.46
N VAL A 20 -4.41 10.98 9.88
CA VAL A 20 -5.65 11.29 9.13
C VAL A 20 -5.34 11.98 7.80
N SER A 21 -4.41 12.93 7.77
CA SER A 21 -4.01 13.62 6.54
C SER A 21 -3.45 12.65 5.50
N VAL A 22 -2.57 11.73 5.92
CA VAL A 22 -2.05 10.66 5.06
C VAL A 22 -3.18 9.75 4.57
N ALA A 23 -4.06 9.30 5.46
CA ALA A 23 -5.19 8.47 5.06
C ALA A 23 -6.06 9.16 3.98
N LEU A 24 -6.34 10.45 4.15
CA LEU A 24 -7.09 11.22 3.15
C LEU A 24 -6.31 11.39 1.84
N HIS A 25 -4.99 11.55 1.89
CA HIS A 25 -4.14 11.61 0.70
C HIS A 25 -4.22 10.31 -0.11
N GLU A 26 -4.03 9.16 0.55
CA GLU A 26 -4.12 7.84 -0.07
C GLU A 26 -5.53 7.57 -0.62
N LEU A 27 -6.56 7.98 0.12
CA LEU A 27 -7.95 7.89 -0.33
C LEU A 27 -8.18 8.72 -1.59
N GLY A 28 -7.50 9.87 -1.69
CA GLY A 28 -7.46 10.73 -2.87
C GLY A 28 -6.87 10.07 -4.11
N HIS A 29 -6.02 9.05 -3.98
CA HIS A 29 -5.56 8.22 -5.11
C HIS A 29 -6.52 7.07 -5.40
N MET A 30 -7.01 6.41 -4.36
CA MET A 30 -7.91 5.26 -4.50
C MET A 30 -9.23 5.62 -5.19
N ILE A 31 -9.86 6.74 -4.81
CA ILE A 31 -11.17 7.12 -5.35
C ILE A 31 -11.11 7.34 -6.87
N PRO A 32 -10.19 8.18 -7.41
CA PRO A 32 -10.01 8.32 -8.86
C PRO A 32 -9.67 6.99 -9.53
N ALA A 33 -8.74 6.21 -8.98
CA ALA A 33 -8.35 4.93 -9.55
C ALA A 33 -9.56 4.01 -9.75
N LYS A 34 -10.38 3.83 -8.71
CA LYS A 34 -11.61 3.02 -8.80
C LYS A 34 -12.62 3.61 -9.78
N ARG A 35 -12.75 4.94 -9.86
CA ARG A 35 -13.63 5.60 -10.85
C ARG A 35 -13.17 5.38 -12.30
N PHE A 36 -11.87 5.27 -12.54
CA PHE A 36 -11.30 4.96 -13.86
C PHE A 36 -11.22 3.44 -14.13
N GLY A 37 -11.77 2.59 -13.26
CA GLY A 37 -11.75 1.13 -13.42
C GLY A 37 -10.40 0.48 -13.11
N VAL A 38 -9.48 1.20 -12.47
CA VAL A 38 -8.22 0.64 -12.00
C VAL A 38 -8.44 -0.10 -10.69
N LYS A 39 -8.04 -1.38 -10.66
CA LYS A 39 -8.08 -2.20 -9.45
C LYS A 39 -7.10 -1.67 -8.41
N VAL A 40 -7.58 -1.61 -7.17
CA VAL A 40 -6.81 -1.20 -5.99
C VAL A 40 -6.75 -2.36 -5.00
N PRO A 41 -5.76 -3.25 -5.09
CA PRO A 41 -5.65 -4.42 -4.21
C PRO A 41 -5.35 -4.08 -2.76
N GLU A 42 -4.57 -3.02 -2.50
CA GLU A 42 -4.17 -2.65 -1.13
C GLU A 42 -4.34 -1.15 -0.85
N TYR A 43 -4.86 -0.85 0.33
CA TYR A 43 -4.92 0.48 0.94
C TYR A 43 -4.44 0.35 2.38
N PHE A 44 -3.29 0.93 2.70
CA PHE A 44 -2.73 0.86 4.05
C PHE A 44 -2.31 2.21 4.59
N ILE A 45 -2.61 2.41 5.87
CA ILE A 45 -2.08 3.51 6.66
C ILE A 45 -0.89 2.98 7.43
N GLY A 46 0.27 3.58 7.20
CA GLY A 46 1.55 3.22 7.78
C GLY A 46 2.40 2.25 6.96
N PHE A 47 3.58 1.95 7.49
CA PHE A 47 4.57 1.03 6.93
C PHE A 47 4.98 -0.08 7.91
N GLY A 48 5.71 -1.07 7.40
CA GLY A 48 6.27 -2.15 8.21
C GLY A 48 5.28 -3.29 8.50
N PRO A 49 5.40 -3.97 9.65
CA PRO A 49 4.53 -5.08 10.01
C PRO A 49 3.05 -4.67 10.05
N ARG A 50 2.20 -5.51 9.45
CA ARG A 50 0.74 -5.36 9.49
C ARG A 50 0.25 -5.56 10.92
N ILE A 51 -0.38 -4.55 11.50
CA ILE A 51 -1.07 -4.67 12.80
C ILE A 51 -2.44 -5.30 12.57
N TRP A 52 -3.16 -4.77 11.58
CA TRP A 52 -4.52 -5.19 11.29
C TRP A 52 -4.86 -4.92 9.82
N SER A 53 -5.69 -5.78 9.24
CA SER A 53 -6.30 -5.55 7.94
C SER A 53 -7.64 -6.25 7.80
N VAL A 54 -8.45 -5.76 6.87
CA VAL A 54 -9.72 -6.34 6.45
C VAL A 54 -9.86 -6.23 4.94
N LYS A 55 -10.18 -7.34 4.29
CA LYS A 55 -10.48 -7.35 2.86
C LYS A 55 -11.95 -6.99 2.64
N ARG A 56 -12.22 -5.96 1.82
CA ARG A 56 -13.56 -5.57 1.39
C ARG A 56 -13.61 -5.44 -0.13
N GLY A 57 -14.35 -6.36 -0.76
CA GLY A 57 -14.34 -6.50 -2.22
C GLY A 57 -12.95 -6.90 -2.71
N GLU A 58 -12.40 -6.11 -3.62
CA GLU A 58 -11.07 -6.30 -4.20
C GLU A 58 -9.93 -5.65 -3.41
N THR A 59 -10.24 -4.80 -2.41
CA THR A 59 -9.24 -4.02 -1.68
C THR A 59 -9.05 -4.53 -0.25
N GLU A 60 -7.80 -4.78 0.14
CA GLU A 60 -7.38 -4.98 1.51
C GLU A 60 -7.11 -3.62 2.16
N TYR A 61 -7.89 -3.30 3.19
CA TYR A 61 -7.76 -2.08 3.99
C TYR A 61 -7.05 -2.41 5.28
N GLY A 62 -6.02 -1.67 5.69
CA GLY A 62 -5.37 -1.95 6.96
C GLY A 62 -4.47 -0.87 7.51
N ILE A 63 -3.85 -1.20 8.64
CA ILE A 63 -2.95 -0.35 9.39
C ILE A 63 -1.66 -1.12 9.70
N LYS A 64 -0.52 -0.46 9.51
CA LYS A 64 0.82 -0.99 9.80
C LYS A 64 1.46 -0.24 10.96
N ALA A 65 2.51 -0.82 11.54
CA ALA A 65 3.12 -0.36 12.78
C ALA A 65 3.71 1.06 12.71
N ILE A 66 4.23 1.47 11.57
CA ILE A 66 4.92 2.76 11.41
C ILE A 66 3.97 3.77 10.78
N TRP A 67 3.39 4.66 11.58
CA TRP A 67 2.38 5.64 11.14
C TRP A 67 2.92 6.86 10.35
N LEU A 68 4.19 6.82 9.91
CA LEU A 68 4.88 7.92 9.21
C LEU A 68 4.55 8.00 7.70
N GLY A 69 3.41 7.48 7.27
CA GLY A 69 2.95 7.53 5.89
C GLY A 69 1.91 6.45 5.61
N GLY A 70 1.69 6.12 4.35
CA GLY A 70 0.68 5.18 3.88
C GLY A 70 0.92 4.87 2.41
N TYR A 71 0.15 3.95 1.85
CA TYR A 71 0.23 3.65 0.43
C TYR A 71 -1.06 3.05 -0.12
N VAL A 72 -1.27 3.28 -1.42
CA VAL A 72 -2.25 2.57 -2.25
C VAL A 72 -1.52 1.79 -3.32
N LYS A 73 -1.80 0.48 -3.43
CA LYS A 73 -1.27 -0.35 -4.52
C LYS A 73 -2.25 -0.28 -5.69
N LEU A 74 -1.77 0.20 -6.84
CA LEU A 74 -2.54 0.33 -8.08
C LEU A 74 -2.06 -0.74 -9.06
N VAL A 75 -3.00 -1.49 -9.63
CA VAL A 75 -2.66 -2.47 -10.67
C VAL A 75 -2.13 -1.76 -11.92
N GLY A 76 -1.11 -2.35 -12.55
CA GLY A 76 -0.53 -1.81 -13.80
C GLY A 76 0.62 -0.82 -13.63
N MET A 77 1.08 -0.54 -12.40
CA MET A 77 2.26 0.32 -12.17
C MET A 77 3.60 -0.34 -12.55
N LEU A 78 3.66 -1.67 -12.58
CA LEU A 78 4.85 -2.41 -13.00
C LEU A 78 4.77 -2.73 -14.50
N PRO A 79 5.78 -2.35 -15.31
CA PRO A 79 5.78 -2.66 -16.73
C PRO A 79 5.84 -4.17 -16.93
N PRO A 80 5.06 -4.74 -17.87
CA PRO A 80 5.08 -6.16 -18.17
C PRO A 80 6.46 -6.58 -18.68
N ALA A 81 6.73 -7.89 -18.63
CA ALA A 81 7.96 -8.44 -19.18
C ALA A 81 8.04 -8.13 -20.68
N LYS A 82 9.25 -7.82 -21.17
CA LYS A 82 9.45 -7.58 -22.60
C LYS A 82 9.06 -8.86 -23.37
N PRO A 83 8.28 -8.76 -24.46
CA PRO A 83 7.97 -9.90 -25.30
C PRO A 83 9.25 -10.64 -25.71
N GLY A 84 9.31 -11.96 -25.52
CA GLY A 84 10.48 -12.78 -25.84
C GLY A 84 11.65 -12.71 -24.86
N ARG A 85 11.56 -11.95 -23.76
CA ARG A 85 12.58 -11.92 -22.71
C ARG A 85 11.94 -12.08 -21.32
N PRO A 86 11.65 -13.33 -20.88
CA PRO A 86 11.12 -13.59 -19.55
C PRO A 86 12.14 -13.17 -18.47
N ASP A 87 11.64 -12.91 -17.27
CA ASP A 87 12.51 -12.51 -16.16
C ASP A 87 13.53 -13.59 -15.82
N ARG A 88 14.79 -13.18 -15.66
CA ARG A 88 15.90 -14.09 -15.46
C ARG A 88 15.78 -14.77 -14.10
N LYS A 89 15.57 -16.09 -14.10
CA LYS A 89 15.68 -16.92 -12.89
C LYS A 89 17.15 -17.02 -12.45
N ARG A 90 17.38 -16.97 -11.14
CA ARG A 90 18.67 -17.27 -10.51
C ARG A 90 18.95 -18.77 -10.57
N LYS A 91 20.16 -19.19 -10.19
CA LYS A 91 20.58 -20.60 -10.23
C LYS A 91 19.75 -21.50 -9.32
N ASP A 92 19.13 -20.94 -8.30
CA ASP A 92 18.22 -21.60 -7.35
C ASP A 92 16.76 -21.67 -7.84
N GLY A 93 16.47 -21.13 -9.03
CA GLY A 93 15.11 -21.09 -9.59
C GLY A 93 14.26 -19.90 -9.14
N SER A 94 14.71 -19.10 -8.17
CA SER A 94 14.04 -17.87 -7.73
C SER A 94 14.15 -16.76 -8.78
N LEU A 95 13.22 -15.82 -8.80
CA LEU A 95 13.30 -14.65 -9.67
C LEU A 95 14.18 -13.57 -9.00
N GLY A 96 14.74 -12.65 -9.80
CA GLY A 96 15.27 -11.42 -9.22
C GLY A 96 14.15 -10.57 -8.61
N MET A 97 14.46 -9.60 -7.74
CA MET A 97 13.45 -8.75 -7.06
C MET A 97 12.41 -8.15 -8.02
N VAL A 98 12.85 -7.75 -9.23
CA VAL A 98 12.00 -7.16 -10.25
C VAL A 98 11.06 -8.21 -10.87
N GLY A 99 11.54 -9.44 -11.04
CA GLY A 99 10.74 -10.54 -11.57
C GLY A 99 9.72 -11.06 -10.56
N GLU A 100 10.08 -11.11 -9.28
CA GLU A 100 9.14 -11.46 -8.20
C GLU A 100 8.04 -10.41 -8.06
N ALA A 101 8.41 -9.13 -7.97
CA ALA A 101 7.45 -8.03 -7.92
C ALA A 101 6.53 -8.00 -9.16
N ARG A 102 7.05 -8.32 -10.35
CA ARG A 102 6.24 -8.43 -11.57
C ARG A 102 5.31 -9.64 -11.54
N ALA A 103 5.78 -10.80 -11.07
CA ALA A 103 4.96 -12.00 -10.97
C ALA A 103 3.78 -11.78 -10.00
N GLU A 104 4.04 -11.15 -8.86
CA GLU A 104 3.02 -10.74 -7.88
C GLU A 104 2.03 -9.75 -8.49
N ALA A 105 2.52 -8.73 -9.21
CA ALA A 105 1.65 -7.77 -9.90
C ALA A 105 0.79 -8.41 -11.01
N LEU A 106 1.29 -9.46 -11.68
CA LEU A 106 0.53 -10.21 -12.69
C LEU A 106 -0.57 -11.07 -12.09
N GLU A 107 -0.33 -11.65 -10.92
CA GLU A 107 -1.33 -12.43 -10.18
C GLU A 107 -2.55 -11.55 -9.81
N GLU A 108 -2.31 -10.28 -9.46
CA GLU A 108 -3.36 -9.29 -9.16
C GLU A 108 -4.11 -8.78 -10.41
N ILE A 109 -3.51 -8.90 -11.60
CA ILE A 109 -4.16 -8.54 -12.87
C ILE A 109 -5.20 -9.59 -13.29
N GLN A 110 -5.07 -10.84 -12.85
CA GLN A 110 -5.93 -11.93 -13.33
C GLN A 110 -7.42 -11.60 -13.10
N PRO A 111 -8.28 -11.78 -14.12
CA PRO A 111 -9.71 -11.68 -13.93
C PRO A 111 -10.16 -12.83 -13.02
N GLY A 112 -10.85 -12.48 -11.93
CA GLY A 112 -11.68 -13.43 -11.20
C GLY A 112 -12.97 -13.68 -11.95
#